data_AF-A0A2M7VD14-F1
#
_entry.id   AF-A0A2M7VD14-F1
#
_cell.length_a   1.000
_cell.length_b   1.000
_cell.length_c   1.000
_cell.angle_alpha   90.00
_cell.angle_beta   90.00
_cell.angle_gamma   90.00
#
_symmetry.space_group_name_H-M   'P 1'
#
loop_
_entity.id
_entity.type
_entity.pdbx_description
1 polymer ?
#
loop_
_entity_poly.entity_id
_entity_poly.type
_entity_poly.pdbx_seq_one_letter_code
_entity_poly.pdbx_strand_id
1 'polypeptide(L)'
;SSPTSVNLGAIGTAINYAGQKISISTNGPNGYSLTATASGRLINPASGYWFTNAQGGLDLTANDTPIPAAIAGAVDAFGISACGTHAYTTNFGTTTAKFGNPSNSAGNAYTYKLASTTGATASVATSVVYGVSAAATTPAGTYSTILTYVATPTF
;
A
#
# COMPACT_ATOMS: atom_id res chain seq x y z
N SER A 1 4.24 -15.87 11.90
CA SER A 1 3.82 -14.51 12.28
C SER A 1 3.88 -13.64 11.04
N SER A 2 2.84 -12.88 10.74
CA SER A 2 2.96 -11.80 9.75
C SER A 2 3.91 -10.75 10.34
N PRO A 3 4.91 -10.26 9.59
CA PRO A 3 5.88 -9.33 10.16
C PRO A 3 5.16 -8.08 10.66
N THR A 4 5.38 -7.71 11.92
CA THR A 4 4.78 -6.53 12.57
C THR A 4 5.45 -5.22 12.12
N SER A 5 6.52 -5.30 11.33
CA SER A 5 7.22 -4.15 10.75
C SER A 5 7.77 -4.49 9.37
N VAL A 6 7.79 -3.50 8.48
CA VAL A 6 8.43 -3.55 7.17
C VAL A 6 9.48 -2.45 7.13
N ASN A 7 10.74 -2.83 6.90
CA ASN A 7 11.86 -1.90 6.86
C ASN A 7 12.27 -1.64 5.40
N LEU A 8 12.20 -0.38 4.98
CA LEU A 8 12.59 0.08 3.65
C LEU A 8 14.09 0.44 3.53
N GLY A 9 14.85 0.28 4.62
CA GLY A 9 16.27 0.57 4.67
C GLY A 9 16.57 2.07 4.64
N ALA A 10 17.78 2.41 4.20
CA ALA A 10 18.18 3.79 3.97
C ALA A 10 17.52 4.29 2.68
N ILE A 11 16.53 5.17 2.82
CA ILE A 11 15.81 5.76 1.68
C ILE A 11 16.71 6.83 1.03
N GLY A 12 16.82 6.75 -0.29
CA GLY A 12 17.57 7.71 -1.10
C GLY A 12 16.80 8.10 -2.38
N THR A 13 17.52 8.64 -3.35
CA THR A 13 16.92 9.08 -4.63
C THR A 13 16.62 7.93 -5.59
N ALA A 14 17.22 6.75 -5.39
CA ALA A 14 16.76 5.54 -6.05
C ALA A 14 15.44 5.05 -5.42
N ILE A 15 14.64 4.30 -6.18
CA ILE A 15 13.41 3.71 -5.62
C ILE A 15 13.81 2.55 -4.70
N ASN A 16 13.28 2.57 -3.48
CA ASN A 16 13.47 1.55 -2.47
C ASN A 16 12.21 0.69 -2.37
N TYR A 17 12.37 -0.63 -2.27
CA TYR A 17 11.27 -1.57 -2.17
C TYR A 17 11.44 -2.53 -1.00
N ALA A 18 10.32 -2.88 -0.38
CA ALA A 18 10.23 -3.99 0.55
C ALA A 18 8.95 -4.78 0.30
N GLY A 19 8.96 -6.08 0.55
CA GLY A 19 7.81 -6.96 0.33
C GLY A 19 7.34 -7.62 1.62
N GLN A 20 6.03 -7.66 1.82
CA GLN A 20 5.39 -8.47 2.87
C GLN A 20 4.45 -9.49 2.21
N LYS A 21 4.58 -10.76 2.58
CA LYS A 21 3.66 -11.81 2.15
C LYS A 21 2.49 -11.91 3.13
N ILE A 22 1.27 -11.88 2.61
CA ILE A 22 0.02 -12.11 3.33
C ILE A 22 -0.64 -13.36 2.74
N SER A 23 -0.84 -14.38 3.58
CA SER A 23 -1.53 -15.62 3.20
C SER A 23 -2.93 -15.62 3.77
N ILE A 24 -3.94 -15.82 2.92
CA ILE A 24 -5.36 -15.85 3.30
C ILE A 24 -5.95 -17.20 2.87
N SER A 25 -6.67 -17.83 3.79
CA SER A 25 -7.46 -19.03 3.55
C SER A 25 -8.92 -18.74 3.90
N THR A 26 -9.84 -19.10 3.00
CA THR A 26 -11.29 -18.97 3.23
C THR A 26 -12.01 -20.20 2.72
N ASN A 27 -12.92 -20.71 3.55
CA ASN A 27 -13.88 -21.75 3.19
C ASN A 27 -15.23 -21.17 2.73
N GLY A 28 -15.37 -19.83 2.73
CA GLY A 28 -16.58 -19.15 2.30
C GLY A 28 -16.82 -19.31 0.79
N PRO A 29 -18.06 -19.57 0.35
CA PRO A 29 -18.37 -19.80 -1.06
C PRO A 29 -18.14 -18.54 -1.93
N ASN A 30 -18.11 -17.36 -1.32
CA ASN A 30 -18.00 -16.09 -2.04
C ASN A 30 -16.59 -15.49 -1.97
N GLY A 31 -15.64 -16.11 -1.26
CA GLY A 31 -14.23 -15.72 -1.23
C GLY A 31 -13.86 -14.72 -0.14
N TYR A 32 -13.02 -13.73 -0.50
CA TYR A 32 -12.57 -12.67 0.41
C TYR A 32 -12.21 -11.37 -0.33
N SER A 33 -12.17 -10.27 0.41
CA SER A 33 -11.54 -9.00 0.02
C SER A 33 -10.46 -8.63 1.03
N LEU A 34 -9.25 -8.35 0.55
CA LEU A 34 -8.15 -7.81 1.34
C LEU A 34 -8.07 -6.31 1.12
N THR A 35 -8.27 -5.56 2.19
CA THR A 35 -8.23 -4.09 2.19
C THR A 35 -7.11 -3.60 3.11
N ALA A 36 -6.32 -2.65 2.63
CA ALA A 36 -5.34 -1.92 3.42
C ALA A 36 -5.92 -0.61 3.92
N THR A 37 -5.63 -0.25 5.18
CA THR A 37 -5.89 1.07 5.75
C THR A 37 -4.61 1.67 6.31
N ALA A 38 -4.50 2.99 6.31
CA ALA A 38 -3.31 3.70 6.82
C ALA A 38 -3.68 4.57 8.01
N SER A 39 -2.78 4.64 9.00
CA SER A 39 -2.87 5.64 10.08
C SER A 39 -2.57 7.06 9.62
N GLY A 40 -2.13 7.22 8.37
CA GLY A 40 -1.77 8.50 7.77
C GLY A 40 -0.66 8.36 6.74
N ARG A 41 0.22 9.37 6.71
CA ARG A 41 1.32 9.51 5.74
C ARG A 41 2.61 8.88 6.28
N LEU A 42 3.54 8.53 5.39
CA LEU A 42 4.90 8.17 5.78
C LEU A 42 5.63 9.43 6.27
N ILE A 43 5.71 9.59 7.60
CA ILE A 43 6.07 10.84 8.26
C ILE A 43 7.32 10.71 9.13
N ASN A 44 8.15 11.74 9.13
CA ASN A 44 9.21 11.95 10.10
C ASN A 44 8.64 12.75 11.27
N PRO A 45 8.43 12.12 12.45
CA PRO A 45 7.79 12.79 13.57
C PRO A 45 8.63 13.93 14.16
N ALA A 46 9.94 13.94 13.95
CA ALA A 46 10.82 14.99 14.47
C ALA A 46 10.73 16.29 13.68
N SER A 47 10.49 16.22 12.36
CA SER A 47 10.40 17.39 11.49
C SER A 47 8.98 17.72 11.03
N GLY A 48 8.03 16.78 11.19
CA GLY A 48 6.70 16.85 10.60
C GLY A 48 6.68 16.67 9.07
N TYR A 49 7.85 16.48 8.43
CA TYR A 49 7.94 16.23 7.00
C TYR A 49 7.36 14.85 6.68
N TRP A 50 6.64 14.75 5.55
CA TRP A 50 6.00 13.51 5.12
C TRP A 50 6.18 13.32 3.62
N PHE A 51 6.30 12.07 3.19
CA PHE A 51 6.33 11.73 1.77
C PHE A 51 4.94 11.91 1.17
N THR A 52 4.87 12.54 0.01
CA THR A 52 3.66 12.56 -0.80
C THR A 52 3.26 11.14 -1.20
N ASN A 53 1.95 10.91 -1.36
CA ASN A 53 1.50 9.62 -1.85
C ASN A 53 1.92 9.44 -3.31
N ALA A 54 2.18 8.20 -3.72
CA ALA A 54 2.62 7.88 -5.08
C ALA A 54 1.67 8.38 -6.18
N GLN A 55 0.36 8.38 -5.91
CA GLN A 55 -0.67 8.89 -6.81
C GLN A 55 -0.75 10.42 -6.91
N GLY A 56 0.11 11.16 -6.21
CA GLY A 56 0.04 12.62 -6.09
C GLY A 56 -1.15 13.11 -5.27
N GLY A 57 -1.25 14.45 -5.12
CA GLY A 57 -2.37 15.12 -4.47
C GLY A 57 -2.22 15.40 -2.96
N LEU A 58 -3.06 16.31 -2.45
CA LEU A 58 -3.11 16.72 -1.04
C LEU A 58 -4.25 16.10 -0.23
N ASP A 59 -5.22 15.42 -0.87
CA ASP A 59 -6.34 14.61 -0.35
C ASP A 59 -7.60 14.78 -1.27
N LEU A 60 -8.33 13.68 -1.52
CA LEU A 60 -9.67 13.40 -2.13
C LEU A 60 -9.62 12.21 -3.10
N THR A 61 -9.93 10.98 -2.66
CA THR A 61 -11.27 10.35 -2.82
C THR A 61 -11.42 9.00 -2.05
N ALA A 62 -12.64 8.42 -2.07
CA ALA A 62 -13.05 7.19 -1.36
C ALA A 62 -12.41 5.90 -1.94
N ASN A 63 -12.83 4.73 -1.44
CA ASN A 63 -12.34 3.38 -1.79
C ASN A 63 -11.72 3.27 -3.20
N ASP A 64 -10.46 2.83 -3.26
CA ASP A 64 -9.72 2.58 -4.51
C ASP A 64 -9.48 3.81 -5.41
N THR A 65 -9.67 5.03 -4.88
CA THR A 65 -9.42 6.28 -5.59
C THR A 65 -8.57 7.25 -4.74
N PRO A 66 -7.59 7.98 -5.32
CA PRO A 66 -7.21 8.02 -6.73
C PRO A 66 -6.60 6.70 -7.23
N ILE A 67 -6.49 6.54 -8.56
CA ILE A 67 -5.87 5.34 -9.15
C ILE A 67 -4.38 5.29 -8.76
N PRO A 68 -3.84 4.14 -8.33
CA PRO A 68 -2.41 3.97 -8.08
C PRO A 68 -1.54 4.41 -9.26
N ALA A 69 -0.36 4.96 -8.98
CA ALA A 69 0.59 5.45 -9.98
C ALA A 69 1.99 4.85 -9.79
N ALA A 70 2.79 4.82 -10.85
CA ALA A 70 4.18 4.40 -10.74
C ALA A 70 5.00 5.45 -9.95
N ILE A 71 5.89 4.98 -9.08
CA ILE A 71 6.86 5.85 -8.41
C ILE A 71 8.03 6.08 -9.36
N ALA A 72 8.47 7.32 -9.50
CA ALA A 72 9.72 7.70 -10.15
C ALA A 72 10.82 7.92 -9.11
N GLY A 73 12.08 7.65 -9.49
CA GLY A 73 13.23 8.00 -8.66
C GLY A 73 13.41 9.53 -8.55
N ALA A 74 14.10 9.96 -7.50
CA ALA A 74 14.40 11.36 -7.17
C ALA A 74 13.17 12.26 -6.95
N VAL A 75 12.01 11.66 -6.72
CA VAL A 75 10.76 12.34 -6.35
C VAL A 75 10.31 11.82 -4.99
N ASP A 76 9.78 12.70 -4.14
CA ASP A 76 9.10 12.30 -2.91
C ASP A 76 7.82 11.53 -3.25
N ALA A 77 7.83 10.24 -2.98
CA ALA A 77 6.66 9.40 -3.21
C ALA A 77 6.71 8.14 -2.35
N PHE A 78 5.58 7.78 -1.75
CA PHE A 78 5.38 6.52 -1.03
C PHE A 78 4.06 5.84 -1.43
N GLY A 79 4.06 4.52 -1.48
CA GLY A 79 2.82 3.76 -1.53
C GLY A 79 3.01 2.25 -1.46
N ILE A 80 1.90 1.53 -1.55
CA ILE A 80 1.84 0.08 -1.57
C ILE A 80 1.28 -0.43 -2.90
N SER A 81 1.73 -1.61 -3.30
CA SER A 81 1.29 -2.33 -4.49
C SER A 81 0.97 -3.78 -4.12
N ALA A 82 -0.06 -4.34 -4.72
CA ALA A 82 -0.43 -5.74 -4.52
C ALA A 82 0.03 -6.59 -5.69
N CYS A 83 0.63 -7.73 -5.39
CA CYS A 83 1.04 -8.74 -6.37
C CYS A 83 0.53 -10.12 -5.95
N GLY A 84 0.27 -10.98 -6.92
CA GLY A 84 -0.21 -12.35 -6.70
C GLY A 84 -1.50 -12.63 -7.47
N THR A 85 -1.96 -13.88 -7.41
CA THR A 85 -3.09 -14.38 -8.20
C THR A 85 -4.38 -13.58 -8.00
N HIS A 86 -4.62 -13.13 -6.76
CA HIS A 86 -5.85 -12.41 -6.40
C HIS A 86 -5.64 -10.90 -6.31
N ALA A 87 -4.46 -10.38 -6.67
CA ALA A 87 -4.21 -8.95 -6.64
C ALA A 87 -5.23 -8.21 -7.53
N TYR A 88 -5.67 -7.05 -7.09
CA TYR A 88 -6.63 -6.24 -7.84
C TYR A 88 -5.91 -5.53 -9.01
N THR A 89 -5.69 -6.29 -10.08
CA THR A 89 -4.77 -5.93 -11.18
C THR A 89 -5.19 -4.69 -11.96
N THR A 90 -6.48 -4.35 -11.97
CA THR A 90 -7.01 -3.09 -12.53
C THR A 90 -6.36 -1.87 -11.90
N ASN A 91 -5.94 -1.98 -10.63
CA ASN A 91 -5.40 -0.87 -9.85
C ASN A 91 -3.87 -0.96 -9.73
N PHE A 92 -3.32 -2.15 -9.47
CA PHE A 92 -1.93 -2.27 -9.02
C PHE A 92 -0.92 -2.75 -10.07
N GLY A 93 -1.34 -3.34 -11.19
CA GLY A 93 -0.45 -3.78 -12.29
C GLY A 93 0.61 -4.83 -11.91
N THR A 94 0.88 -5.83 -12.75
CA THR A 94 1.83 -6.93 -12.42
C THR A 94 3.19 -6.82 -13.12
N THR A 95 3.25 -6.21 -14.30
CA THR A 95 4.50 -5.95 -15.04
C THR A 95 5.16 -4.63 -14.65
N THR A 96 4.34 -3.63 -14.34
CA THR A 96 4.75 -2.34 -13.78
C THR A 96 3.92 -2.11 -12.54
N ALA A 97 4.55 -2.25 -11.37
CA ALA A 97 3.88 -2.01 -10.10
C ALA A 97 3.44 -0.55 -10.02
N LYS A 98 2.14 -0.33 -9.86
CA LYS A 98 1.56 0.95 -9.49
C LYS A 98 1.35 0.96 -7.99
N PHE A 99 1.62 2.09 -7.36
CA PHE A 99 1.58 2.29 -5.93
C PHE A 99 0.46 3.25 -5.56
N GLY A 100 -0.29 2.88 -4.54
CA GLY A 100 -1.33 3.71 -3.93
C GLY A 100 -1.22 3.61 -2.42
N ASN A 101 -1.60 4.66 -1.70
CA ASN A 101 -1.57 4.66 -0.24
C ASN A 101 -2.92 5.16 0.31
N PRO A 102 -3.57 4.45 1.26
CA PRO A 102 -4.85 4.90 1.80
C PRO A 102 -4.77 6.34 2.35
N SER A 103 -5.61 7.26 1.86
CA SER A 103 -5.56 8.70 2.18
C SER A 103 -6.89 9.25 2.74
N ASN A 104 -6.83 10.31 3.57
CA ASN A 104 -7.99 10.85 4.29
C ASN A 104 -8.74 11.84 3.43
N SER A 105 -9.93 11.51 2.92
CA SER A 105 -10.59 12.54 2.13
C SER A 105 -12.09 12.41 2.00
N ALA A 106 -12.76 12.94 3.00
CA ALA A 106 -14.22 12.98 3.13
C ALA A 106 -14.83 11.60 3.42
N GLY A 107 -14.93 11.28 4.72
CA GLY A 107 -15.83 10.21 5.21
C GLY A 107 -15.18 9.01 5.90
N ASN A 108 -13.93 9.12 6.38
CA ASN A 108 -13.32 8.22 7.37
C ASN A 108 -13.03 6.75 6.96
N ALA A 109 -12.99 6.42 5.67
CA ALA A 109 -12.57 5.08 5.21
C ALA A 109 -11.26 5.16 4.41
N TYR A 110 -10.14 5.32 5.11
CA TYR A 110 -8.78 5.27 4.56
C TYR A 110 -8.52 3.86 4.00
N THR A 111 -8.97 3.52 2.80
CA THR A 111 -8.98 2.13 2.32
C THR A 111 -8.47 1.98 0.88
N TYR A 112 -7.68 0.93 0.63
CA TYR A 112 -7.40 0.39 -0.71
C TYR A 112 -7.62 -1.11 -0.73
N LYS A 113 -8.42 -1.59 -1.68
CA LYS A 113 -8.60 -3.00 -1.95
C LYS A 113 -7.39 -3.55 -2.73
N LEU A 114 -6.60 -4.36 -2.06
CA LEU A 114 -5.37 -4.92 -2.60
C LEU A 114 -5.61 -6.23 -3.36
N ALA A 115 -6.54 -7.05 -2.88
CA ALA A 115 -6.82 -8.34 -3.47
C ALA A 115 -8.27 -8.75 -3.24
N SER A 116 -8.80 -9.55 -4.15
CA SER A 116 -10.06 -10.26 -3.92
C SER A 116 -10.15 -11.50 -4.78
N THR A 117 -10.97 -12.43 -4.32
CA THR A 117 -11.33 -13.62 -5.07
C THR A 117 -12.79 -13.96 -4.82
N THR A 118 -13.37 -14.72 -5.75
CA THR A 118 -14.66 -15.39 -5.57
C THR A 118 -14.39 -16.88 -5.37
N GLY A 119 -15.18 -17.55 -4.53
CA GLY A 119 -14.99 -18.98 -4.25
C GLY A 119 -14.07 -19.29 -3.08
N ALA A 120 -14.17 -20.54 -2.61
CA ALA A 120 -13.29 -21.08 -1.58
C ALA A 120 -11.84 -21.07 -2.07
N THR A 121 -10.92 -20.71 -1.17
CA THR A 121 -9.50 -20.56 -1.49
C THR A 121 -8.65 -21.22 -0.42
N ALA A 122 -7.76 -22.12 -0.85
CA ALA A 122 -6.75 -22.74 -0.01
C ALA A 122 -5.47 -21.89 0.00
N SER A 123 -5.21 -21.15 1.07
CA SER A 123 -3.93 -20.50 1.41
C SER A 123 -3.18 -19.83 0.24
N VAL A 124 -3.87 -19.02 -0.56
CA VAL A 124 -3.22 -18.28 -1.65
C VAL A 124 -2.52 -17.06 -1.06
N ALA A 125 -1.31 -16.80 -1.53
CA ALA A 125 -0.50 -15.69 -1.08
C ALA A 125 -0.70 -14.44 -1.95
N THR A 126 -0.94 -13.31 -1.29
CA THR A 126 -0.81 -11.97 -1.86
C THR A 126 0.44 -11.33 -1.27
N SER A 127 1.33 -10.80 -2.11
CA SER A 127 2.46 -10.00 -1.66
C SER A 127 2.09 -8.52 -1.74
N VAL A 128 2.34 -7.78 -0.67
CA VAL A 128 2.24 -6.32 -0.65
C VAL A 128 3.65 -5.76 -0.76
N VAL A 129 3.91 -5.00 -1.82
CA VAL A 129 5.17 -4.33 -2.09
C VAL A 129 5.04 -2.88 -1.66
N TYR A 130 5.95 -2.42 -0.83
CA TYR A 130 6.07 -1.05 -0.37
C TYR A 130 7.12 -0.38 -1.26
N GLY A 131 6.78 0.76 -1.84
CA GLY A 131 7.69 1.55 -2.66
C GLY A 131 7.87 2.93 -2.08
N VAL A 132 9.11 3.40 -2.03
CA VAL A 132 9.43 4.78 -1.63
C VAL A 132 10.59 5.34 -2.45
N SER A 133 10.50 6.62 -2.79
CA SER A 133 11.60 7.41 -3.36
C SER A 133 11.64 8.74 -2.63
N ALA A 134 12.85 9.27 -2.41
CA ALA A 134 13.07 10.60 -1.86
C ALA A 134 13.55 11.57 -2.94
N ALA A 135 13.14 12.83 -2.84
CA ALA A 135 13.78 13.92 -3.55
C ALA A 135 15.14 14.29 -2.92
N ALA A 136 15.94 15.07 -3.64
CA ALA A 136 17.18 15.62 -3.06
C ALA A 136 16.93 16.58 -1.88
N THR A 137 15.71 17.11 -1.77
CA THR A 137 15.28 18.06 -0.74
C THR A 137 14.60 17.39 0.45
N THR A 138 14.42 16.07 0.43
CA THR A 138 13.81 15.34 1.56
C THR A 138 14.71 15.44 2.78
N PRO A 139 14.20 15.94 3.92
CA PRO A 139 14.98 16.03 5.15
C PRO A 139 15.48 14.65 5.61
N ALA A 140 16.72 14.59 6.09
CA ALA A 140 17.21 13.37 6.73
C ALA A 140 16.40 13.08 8.01
N GLY A 141 16.09 11.80 8.25
CA GLY A 141 15.44 11.38 9.48
C GLY A 141 14.79 10.00 9.37
N THR A 142 14.12 9.60 10.45
CA THR A 142 13.39 8.34 10.52
C THR A 142 11.95 8.58 10.14
N TYR A 143 11.47 7.84 9.13
CA TYR A 143 10.10 7.94 8.63
C TYR A 143 9.31 6.69 8.98
N SER A 144 8.05 6.86 9.36
CA SER A 144 7.18 5.73 9.72
C SER A 144 5.72 5.98 9.36
N THR A 145 4.98 4.89 9.16
CA THR A 145 3.52 4.86 9.02
C THR A 145 3.01 3.50 9.46
N ILE A 146 1.74 3.41 9.87
CA ILE A 146 1.09 2.16 10.23
C ILE A 146 0.09 1.82 9.12
N LEU A 147 0.23 0.63 8.55
CA LEU A 147 -0.71 0.05 7.60
C LEU A 147 -1.39 -1.16 8.26
N THR A 148 -2.72 -1.20 8.24
CA THR A 148 -3.53 -2.29 8.74
C THR A 148 -4.16 -3.03 7.57
N TYR A 149 -4.07 -4.36 7.56
CA TYR A 149 -4.66 -5.19 6.52
C TYR A 149 -5.82 -5.98 7.09
N VAL A 150 -7.00 -5.82 6.49
CA VAL A 150 -8.24 -6.49 6.88
C VAL A 150 -8.68 -7.41 5.75
N ALA A 151 -8.76 -8.70 6.03
CA ALA A 151 -9.36 -9.68 5.14
C ALA A 151 -10.81 -9.91 5.58
N THR A 152 -11.76 -9.48 4.74
CA THR A 152 -13.20 -9.62 5.00
C THR A 152 -13.77 -10.73 4.13
N PRO A 153 -14.45 -11.74 4.70
CA PRO A 153 -15.25 -12.68 3.92
C PRO A 153 -16.30 -11.92 3.12
N THR A 154 -16.42 -12.25 1.84
CA THR A 154 -17.56 -11.83 1.03
C THR A 154 -18.71 -12.79 1.32
N PHE A 155 -19.92 -12.27 1.53
CA PHE A 155 -21.13 -13.06 1.83
C PHE A 155 -22.11 -12.99 0.67
#